data_AF-A0A6N4VIJ1-F1
#
_entry.id   AF-A0A6N4VIJ1-F1
#
_cell.length_a   1.000
_cell.length_b   1.000
_cell.length_c   1.000
_cell.angle_alpha   90.00
_cell.angle_beta   90.00
_cell.angle_gamma   90.00
#
_symmetry.space_group_name_H-M   'P 1'
#
loop_
_entity.id
_entity.type
_entity.pdbx_description
1 polymer ?
#
loop_
_entity_poly.entity_id
_entity_poly.type
_entity_poly.pdbx_seq_one_letter_code
_entity_poly.pdbx_strand_id
1 'polypeptide(L)' 'MRGGWRALADRFTDEQVERLTTMERHPAYTGRPEFLLLEALEYVQPGLLGEYLAEIAAQPEP' A
#
# COMPACT_ATOMS: atom_id res chain seq x y z
N MET A 1 -11.34 -8.32 -3.10
CA MET A 1 -10.34 -8.77 -2.11
C MET A 1 -10.79 -8.33 -0.72
N ARG A 2 -11.47 -9.20 0.05
CA ARG A 2 -11.88 -8.88 1.43
C ARG A 2 -10.67 -9.10 2.34
N GLY A 3 -9.86 -8.07 2.58
CA GLY A 3 -8.71 -8.19 3.49
C GLY A 3 -7.68 -7.08 3.44
N GLY A 4 -7.56 -6.33 2.34
CA GLY A 4 -6.56 -5.25 2.19
C GLY A 4 -5.14 -5.72 2.52
N TRP A 5 -4.30 -4.82 3.03
CA TRP A 5 -2.94 -5.16 3.46
C TRP A 5 -2.89 -6.19 4.60
N ARG A 6 -3.96 -6.30 5.42
CA ARG A 6 -4.01 -7.28 6.52
C ARG A 6 -3.96 -8.73 6.05
N ALA A 7 -4.38 -9.00 4.81
CA ALA A 7 -4.23 -10.33 4.22
C ALA A 7 -2.76 -10.72 3.96
N LEU A 8 -1.83 -9.76 4.04
CA LEU A 8 -0.40 -9.94 3.85
C LEU A 8 0.37 -9.85 5.19
N ALA A 9 -0.33 -9.68 6.33
CA ALA A 9 0.30 -9.39 7.62
C ALA A 9 1.35 -10.43 8.04
N ASP A 10 1.14 -11.71 7.71
CA ASP A 10 2.08 -12.81 8.00
C ASP A 10 3.43 -12.67 7.27
N ARG A 11 3.54 -11.77 6.29
CA ARG A 11 4.76 -11.49 5.53
C ARG A 11 5.54 -10.28 6.05
N PHE A 12 5.03 -9.61 7.08
CA PHE A 12 5.60 -8.37 7.61
C PHE A 12 6.29 -8.58 8.96
N THR A 13 7.22 -7.71 9.27
CA THR A 13 7.76 -7.59 10.63
C THR A 13 6.75 -6.86 11.53
N ASP A 14 6.89 -7.02 12.85
CA ASP A 14 6.03 -6.32 13.82
C ASP A 14 6.06 -4.79 13.63
N GLU A 15 7.24 -4.23 13.32
CA GLU A 15 7.42 -2.80 13.04
C GLU A 15 6.64 -2.35 11.78
N GLN A 16 6.66 -3.16 10.71
CA GLN A 16 5.92 -2.88 9.49
C GLN A 16 4.40 -2.97 9.73
N VAL A 17 3.94 -3.94 10.53
CA VAL A 17 2.54 -4.05 10.95
C VAL A 17 2.11 -2.84 11.77
N GLU A 18 2.93 -2.39 12.73
CA GLU A 18 2.66 -1.19 13.53
C GLU A 18 2.56 0.06 12.66
N ARG A 19 3.47 0.21 11.69
CA ARG A 19 3.47 1.33 10.75
C ARG A 19 2.23 1.34 9.87
N LEU A 20 1.87 0.22 9.24
CA LEU A 20 0.66 0.10 8.41
C LEU A 20 -0.62 0.34 9.23
N THR A 21 -0.65 -0.12 10.48
CA THR A 21 -1.75 0.15 11.42
C THR A 21 -1.87 1.64 11.75
N THR A 22 -0.73 2.32 11.93
CA THR A 22 -0.69 3.77 12.17
C THR A 22 -1.15 4.55 10.95
N MET A 23 -0.69 4.16 9.76
CA MET A 23 -1.11 4.77 8.49
C MET A 23 -2.60 4.60 8.24
N GLU A 24 -3.17 3.42 8.52
CA GLU A 24 -4.61 3.18 8.36
C GLU A 24 -5.48 4.15 9.16
N ARG A 25 -5.03 4.53 10.35
CA ARG A 25 -5.73 5.48 11.23
C ARG A 25 -5.46 6.94 10.86
N HIS A 26 -4.50 7.20 9.97
CA HIS A 26 -4.11 8.54 9.59
C HIS A 26 -5.09 9.13 8.56
N PRO A 27 -5.53 10.39 8.71
CA PRO A 27 -6.51 11.01 7.80
C PRO A 27 -6.13 10.96 6.33
N ALA A 28 -4.83 11.03 6.01
CA ALA A 28 -4.33 10.97 4.63
C ALA A 28 -4.61 9.65 3.91
N TYR A 29 -4.77 8.54 4.66
CA TYR A 29 -5.05 7.20 4.12
C TYR A 29 -6.49 6.75 4.42
N THR A 30 -7.25 7.54 5.17
CA THR A 30 -8.65 7.27 5.46
C THR A 30 -9.46 7.32 4.15
N GLY A 31 -10.21 6.25 3.87
CA GLY A 31 -10.97 6.12 2.63
C GLY A 31 -10.12 5.87 1.38
N ARG A 32 -8.83 5.58 1.53
CA ARG A 32 -7.90 5.23 0.43
C ARG A 32 -7.23 3.87 0.67
N PRO A 33 -8.00 2.77 0.76
CA PRO A 33 -7.46 1.44 1.08
C PRO A 33 -6.46 0.93 0.04
N GLU A 34 -6.53 1.39 -1.20
CA GLU A 34 -5.61 1.02 -2.29
C GLU A 34 -4.19 1.56 -2.07
N PHE A 35 -4.07 2.80 -1.57
CA PHE A 35 -2.77 3.40 -1.24
C PHE A 35 -2.07 2.63 -0.12
N LEU A 36 -2.84 2.20 0.88
CA LEU A 36 -2.31 1.42 1.99
C LEU A 36 -1.91 0.00 1.55
N LEU A 37 -2.64 -0.59 0.59
CA LEU A 37 -2.26 -1.86 -0.02
C LEU A 37 -0.97 -1.74 -0.84
N LEU A 38 -0.78 -0.64 -1.59
CA LEU A 38 0.45 -0.39 -2.34
C LEU A 38 1.66 -0.24 -1.41
N GLU A 39 1.54 0.52 -0.33
CA GLU A 39 2.60 0.63 0.68
C GLU A 39 2.96 -0.74 1.25
N ALA A 40 1.95 -1.56 1.57
CA ALA A 40 2.17 -2.89 2.09
C ALA A 40 2.85 -3.83 1.09
N LEU A 41 2.51 -3.72 -0.19
CA LEU A 41 3.14 -4.50 -1.24
C LEU A 41 4.58 -4.09 -1.51
N GLU A 42 4.94 -2.81 -1.31
CA GLU A 42 6.33 -2.33 -1.42
C GLU A 42 7.26 -3.02 -0.41
N TYR A 43 6.74 -3.39 0.77
CA TYR A 43 7.50 -4.21 1.73
C TYR A 43 7.73 -5.65 1.26
N VAL A 44 6.82 -6.20 0.45
CA VAL A 44 6.94 -7.57 -0.10
C VAL A 44 7.82 -7.59 -1.34
N GLN A 45 7.64 -6.59 -2.21
CA GLN A 45 8.33 -6.43 -3.48
C GLN A 45 8.73 -4.96 -3.64
N PRO A 46 9.96 -4.61 -3.24
CA PRO A 46 10.48 -3.27 -3.44
C PRO A 46 10.45 -2.88 -4.92
N GLY A 47 10.01 -1.66 -5.22
CA GLY A 47 9.86 -1.11 -6.56
C GLY A 47 8.43 -1.09 -7.11
N LEU A 48 7.49 -1.81 -6.48
CA LEU A 48 6.12 -1.92 -6.98
C LEU A 48 5.38 -0.56 -6.99
N LEU A 49 5.60 0.28 -5.97
CA LEU A 49 5.00 1.62 -5.94
C LEU A 49 5.53 2.49 -7.10
N GLY A 50 6.82 2.36 -7.41
CA GLY A 50 7.45 3.07 -8.54
C GLY A 50 6.87 2.63 -9.88
N GLU A 51 6.68 1.31 -10.08
CA GLU A 51 6.05 0.74 -11.28
C GLU A 51 4.61 1.24 -11.43
N TYR A 52 3.81 1.21 -10.36
CA TYR A 52 2.43 1.68 -10.37
C TYR A 52 2.31 3.18 -10.73
N LEU A 53 3.18 4.02 -10.16
CA LEU A 53 3.20 5.45 -10.47
C LEU A 53 3.66 5.72 -11.91
N ALA A 54 4.62 4.94 -12.41
CA ALA A 54 5.05 5.03 -13.80
C ALA A 54 3.93 4.64 -14.77
N GLU A 55 3.14 3.62 -14.45
CA GLU A 55 1.96 3.23 -15.25
C GLU A 55 0.89 4.32 -15.28
N ILE A 56 0.61 4.97 -14.15
CA ILE A 56 -0.32 6.11 -14.10
C ILE A 56 0.20 7.27 -14.95
N ALA A 57 1.48 7.64 -14.77
CA ALA A 57 2.09 8.74 -15.50
C ALA A 57 2.18 8.50 -17.02
N ALA A 58 2.19 7.23 -17.44
CA ALA A 58 2.21 6.84 -18.84
C ALA A 58 0.83 6.85 -19.51
N GLN A 59 -0.27 7.04 -18.77
CA GLN A 59 -1.59 7.16 -19.37
C GLN A 59 -1.76 8.56 -19.98
N PRO A 60 -2.11 8.67 -21.28
CA PRO A 60 -2.43 9.96 -21.88
C PRO A 60 -3.67 10.56 -21.18
N GLU A 61 -3.66 11.87 -20.94
CA GLU A 61 -4.83 12.58 -20.41
C GLU A 61 -6.06 12.36 -21.31
N PRO A 62 -7.28 12.22 -20.74
CA PRO A 62 -8.50 11.93 -21.48
C PRO A 62 -8.94 13.06 -22.42
#